data_AF-A0A949YUW1-F1
#
_entry.id   AF-A0A949YUW1-F1
#
_cell.length_a   1.000
_cell.length_b   1.000
_cell.length_c   1.000
_cell.angle_alpha   90.00
_cell.angle_beta   90.00
_cell.angle_gamma   90.00
#
_symmetry.space_group_name_H-M   'P 1'
#
loop_
_entity.id
_entity.type
_entity.pdbx_description
1 polymer ?
#
loop_
_entity_poly.entity_id
_entity_poly.type
_entity_poly.pdbx_seq_one_letter_code
_entity_poly.pdbx_strand_id
1 'polypeptide(L)'
;MSAALAKPRITEKQGQYLAFIHAYTQVLGRPPAEADMQHHFRVSPPSIHQMVLTLARLGFIKRQPGVARSIELLVSPEMLPILAPQPFKSSVQRY
;
A
#
# COMPACT_ATOMS: atom_id res chain seq x y z
N MET A 1 9.81 27.36 -17.19
CA MET A 1 9.43 26.14 -17.91
C MET A 1 9.06 25.07 -16.88
N SER A 2 7.78 24.91 -16.58
CA SER A 2 7.32 23.91 -15.60
C SER A 2 7.49 22.51 -16.19
N ALA A 3 8.37 21.71 -15.60
CA ALA A 3 8.43 20.29 -15.89
C ALA A 3 7.08 19.67 -15.48
N ALA A 4 6.31 19.18 -16.45
CA ALA A 4 5.19 18.30 -16.16
C ALA A 4 5.76 17.06 -15.45
N LEU A 5 5.62 17.01 -14.12
CA LEU A 5 6.02 15.86 -13.31
C LEU A 5 5.25 14.65 -13.84
N ALA A 6 5.96 13.78 -14.57
CA ALA A 6 5.40 12.51 -15.02
C ALA A 6 4.84 11.77 -13.79
N LYS A 7 3.53 11.48 -13.79
CA LYS A 7 2.91 10.72 -12.68
C LYS A 7 3.70 9.43 -12.50
N PRO A 8 4.16 9.10 -11.27
CA PRO A 8 4.88 7.86 -11.04
C PRO A 8 4.00 6.68 -11.44
N ARG A 9 4.59 5.72 -12.17
CA ARG A 9 3.89 4.50 -12.57
C ARG A 9 3.78 3.57 -11.37
N ILE A 10 2.61 2.99 -11.17
CA ILE A 10 2.37 2.00 -10.12
C ILE A 10 3.09 0.71 -10.51
N THR A 11 3.96 0.21 -9.64
CA THR A 11 4.57 -1.12 -9.79
C THR A 11 3.59 -2.21 -9.37
N GLU A 12 3.80 -3.44 -9.81
CA GLU A 12 2.95 -4.58 -9.41
C GLU A 12 2.83 -4.73 -7.89
N LYS A 13 3.96 -4.68 -7.16
CA LYS A 13 3.96 -4.77 -5.69
C LYS A 13 3.19 -3.62 -5.04
N GLN A 14 3.35 -2.39 -5.51
CA GLN A 14 2.58 -1.25 -4.99
C GLN A 14 1.09 -1.42 -5.30
N GLY A 15 0.76 -1.87 -6.51
CA GLY A 15 -0.60 -2.18 -6.94
C GLY A 15 -1.28 -3.18 -6.01
N GLN A 16 -0.57 -4.24 -5.58
CA GLN A 16 -1.11 -5.21 -4.62
C GLN A 16 -1.40 -4.60 -3.24
N TYR A 17 -0.57 -3.67 -2.76
CA TYR A 17 -0.85 -2.94 -1.51
C TYR A 17 -2.07 -2.02 -1.64
N LEU A 18 -2.16 -1.30 -2.75
CA LEU A 18 -3.29 -0.42 -3.05
C LEU A 18 -4.60 -1.22 -3.21
N ALA A 19 -4.55 -2.36 -3.90
CA ALA A 19 -5.66 -3.30 -4.04
C ALA A 19 -6.12 -3.86 -2.69
N PHE A 20 -5.17 -4.21 -1.80
CA PHE A 20 -5.49 -4.64 -0.44
C PHE A 20 -6.18 -3.54 0.37
N ILE A 21 -5.66 -2.31 0.35
CA ILE A 21 -6.27 -1.17 1.05
C ILE A 21 -7.70 -0.95 0.56
N HIS A 22 -7.91 -0.97 -0.76
CA HIS A 22 -9.24 -0.84 -1.37
C HIS A 22 -10.18 -1.96 -0.92
N ALA A 23 -9.79 -3.23 -1.11
CA ALA A 23 -10.62 -4.38 -0.76
C ALA A 23 -10.95 -4.43 0.74
N TYR A 24 -9.97 -4.18 1.61
CA TYR A 24 -10.17 -4.13 3.06
C TYR A 24 -11.19 -3.05 3.43
N THR A 25 -11.07 -1.85 2.84
CA THR A 25 -11.99 -0.74 3.10
C THR A 25 -13.40 -1.05 2.61
N GLN A 26 -13.54 -1.65 1.43
CA GLN A 26 -14.84 -2.04 0.87
C GLN A 26 -15.55 -3.10 1.72
N VAL A 27 -14.80 -4.08 2.26
CA VAL A 27 -15.37 -5.18 3.04
C VAL A 27 -15.63 -4.79 4.50
N LEU A 28 -14.73 -4.03 5.13
CA LEU A 28 -14.77 -3.74 6.57
C LEU A 28 -15.21 -2.32 6.91
N GLY A 29 -15.48 -1.48 5.90
CA GLY A 29 -15.94 -0.09 6.08
C GLY A 29 -14.91 0.86 6.69
N ARG A 30 -13.65 0.44 6.82
CA ARG A 30 -12.56 1.24 7.38
C ARG A 30 -11.22 0.85 6.74
N PRO A 31 -10.25 1.76 6.62
CA PRO A 31 -8.95 1.43 6.07
C PRO A 31 -8.14 0.53 7.03
N PRO A 32 -7.19 -0.26 6.50
CA PRO A 32 -6.33 -1.11 7.32
C PRO A 32 -5.33 -0.28 8.14
N ALA A 33 -4.93 -0.80 9.30
CA ALA A 33 -3.73 -0.38 10.00
C ALA A 33 -2.48 -1.06 9.38
N GLU A 34 -1.29 -0.57 9.72
CA GLU A 34 -0.03 -1.23 9.32
C GLU A 34 0.00 -2.69 9.78
N ALA A 35 -0.49 -2.98 10.99
CA ALA A 35 -0.62 -4.34 11.51
C ALA A 35 -1.48 -5.26 10.61
N ASP A 36 -2.61 -4.78 10.09
CA ASP A 36 -3.46 -5.58 9.19
C ASP A 36 -2.71 -5.95 7.90
N MET A 37 -1.96 -4.99 7.35
CA MET A 37 -1.10 -5.20 6.17
C MET A 37 0.06 -6.15 6.49
N GLN A 38 0.66 -6.08 7.68
CA GLN A 38 1.70 -7.03 8.11
C GLN A 38 1.16 -8.46 8.16
N HIS A 39 -0.02 -8.65 8.76
CA HIS A 39 -0.65 -9.99 8.84
C HIS A 39 -0.99 -10.53 7.47
N HIS A 40 -1.53 -9.66 6.60
CA HIS A 40 -1.83 -10.05 5.24
C HIS A 40 -0.54 -10.36 4.48
N PHE A 41 0.38 -9.42 4.28
CA PHE A 41 1.56 -9.62 3.42
C PHE A 41 2.70 -10.43 4.05
N ARG A 42 2.62 -10.78 5.33
CA ARG A 42 3.64 -11.57 6.07
C ARG A 42 5.05 -10.99 5.96
N VAL A 43 5.15 -9.67 6.02
CA VAL A 43 6.43 -8.95 6.02
C VAL A 43 6.65 -8.22 7.35
N SER A 44 7.90 -7.80 7.59
CA SER A 44 8.27 -7.15 8.84
C SER A 44 7.61 -5.77 9.01
N PRO A 45 7.42 -5.29 10.25
CA PRO A 45 6.89 -3.94 10.51
C PRO A 45 7.65 -2.83 9.75
N PRO A 46 9.00 -2.81 9.72
CA PRO A 46 9.73 -1.83 8.94
C PRO A 46 9.41 -1.87 7.45
N SER A 47 9.22 -3.06 6.86
CA SER A 47 8.88 -3.18 5.44
C SER A 47 7.51 -2.60 5.10
N ILE A 48 6.50 -2.83 5.95
CA ILE A 48 5.18 -2.20 5.77
C ILE A 48 5.30 -0.69 5.91
N HIS A 49 5.95 -0.22 6.96
CA HIS A 49 6.11 1.20 7.22
C HIS A 49 6.76 1.92 6.03
N GLN A 50 7.85 1.35 5.50
CA GLN A 50 8.54 1.90 4.33
C GLN A 50 7.68 1.87 3.06
N MET A 51 6.89 0.81 2.85
CA MET A 51 5.96 0.77 1.71
C MET A 51 4.88 1.85 1.83
N VAL A 52 4.28 2.03 3.01
CA VAL A 52 3.26 3.07 3.27
C VAL A 52 3.85 4.46 3.04
N LEU A 53 5.07 4.74 3.53
CA LEU A 53 5.77 6.00 3.25
C LEU A 53 6.02 6.21 1.76
N THR A 54 6.40 5.15 1.05
CA THR A 54 6.64 5.20 -0.40
C THR A 54 5.36 5.54 -1.16
N LEU A 55 4.26 4.85 -0.86
CA LEU A 55 2.95 5.10 -1.49
C LEU A 55 2.46 6.54 -1.23
N ALA A 56 2.66 7.05 -0.01
CA ALA A 56 2.31 8.43 0.33
C ALA A 56 3.18 9.46 -0.41
N ARG A 57 4.50 9.23 -0.49
CA ARG A 57 5.43 10.09 -1.22
C ARG A 57 5.12 10.14 -2.72
N LEU A 58 4.70 9.02 -3.30
CA LEU A 58 4.30 8.92 -4.70
C LEU A 58 2.89 9.48 -4.97
N GLY A 59 2.16 9.90 -3.93
CA GLY A 59 0.82 10.48 -4.06
C GLY A 59 -0.27 9.45 -4.36
N PHE A 60 -0.03 8.16 -4.13
CA PHE A 60 -1.04 7.11 -4.32
C PHE A 60 -1.98 6.97 -3.12
N ILE A 61 -1.54 7.42 -1.94
CA ILE A 61 -2.34 7.47 -0.71
C ILE A 61 -2.09 8.78 0.05
N LYS A 62 -3.02 9.13 0.92
CA LYS A 62 -2.80 10.02 2.08
C LYS A 62 -2.83 9.22 3.37
N ARG A 63 -2.18 9.76 4.40
CA ARG A 63 -2.22 9.22 5.77
C ARG A 63 -1.97 10.33 6.77
N GLN A 64 -2.37 10.10 8.02
CA GLN A 64 -1.97 10.94 9.16
C GLN A 64 -0.87 10.23 9.96
N PRO A 65 0.32 10.86 10.14
CA PRO A 65 1.38 10.28 10.97
C PRO A 65 0.91 9.97 12.39
N GLY A 66 1.24 8.78 12.90
CA GLY A 66 0.88 8.37 14.27
C GLY A 66 -0.58 7.96 14.47
N VAL A 67 -1.45 8.12 13.47
CA VAL A 67 -2.87 7.77 13.57
C VAL A 67 -3.14 6.48 12.81
N ALA A 68 -3.51 5.43 13.55
CA ALA A 68 -3.92 4.16 12.95
C ALA A 68 -5.19 4.34 12.10
N ARG A 69 -5.32 3.57 11.02
CA ARG A 69 -6.50 3.57 10.15
C ARG A 69 -6.84 4.96 9.56
N SER A 70 -5.81 5.73 9.21
CA SER A 70 -5.94 7.05 8.58
C SER A 70 -5.61 7.05 7.08
N ILE A 71 -5.44 5.88 6.48
CA ILE A 71 -5.05 5.75 5.07
C ILE A 71 -6.24 6.06 4.17
N GLU A 72 -6.03 6.95 3.22
CA GLU A 72 -6.98 7.29 2.16
C GLU A 72 -6.36 6.98 0.80
N LEU A 73 -7.08 6.26 -0.06
CA LEU A 73 -6.63 5.91 -1.41
C LEU A 73 -6.85 7.10 -2.36
N LEU A 74 -5.81 7.48 -3.11
CA LEU A 74 -5.89 8.57 -4.10
C LEU A 74 -5.84 8.10 -5.56
N VAL A 75 -5.84 6.78 -5.76
CA VAL A 75 -5.85 6.15 -7.08
C VAL A 75 -7.25 5.64 -7.40
N SER A 76 -7.65 5.74 -8.68
CA SER A 76 -8.92 5.19 -9.14
C SER A 76 -8.91 3.65 -9.03
N PRO A 77 -10.00 3.01 -8.59
CA PRO A 77 -10.11 1.56 -8.50
C PRO A 77 -9.80 0.83 -9.83
N GLU A 78 -10.12 1.43 -10.98
CA GLU A 78 -9.84 0.87 -12.32
C GLU A 78 -8.34 0.59 -12.56
N MET A 79 -7.46 1.30 -11.86
CA MET A 79 -6.01 1.16 -12.01
C MET A 79 -5.43 0.09 -11.08
N LEU A 80 -6.25 -0.46 -10.19
CA LEU A 80 -5.80 -1.46 -9.23
C LEU A 80 -5.75 -2.83 -9.89
N PRO A 81 -4.67 -3.61 -9.69
CA PRO A 81 -4.68 -4.99 -10.11
C PRO A 81 -5.70 -5.77 -9.28
N ILE A 82 -6.09 -6.93 -9.80
CA ILE A 82 -6.77 -7.93 -8.98
C ILE A 82 -5.84 -8.28 -7.80
N LEU A 83 -6.39 -8.24 -6.58
CA LEU A 83 -5.65 -8.63 -5.38
C LEU A 83 -5.30 -10.10 -5.50
N ALA A 84 -4.01 -10.39 -5.67
CA ALA A 84 -3.53 -11.74 -5.82
C ALA A 84 -3.62 -12.47 -4.47
N PRO A 85 -4.08 -13.75 -4.44
CA PRO A 85 -3.87 -14.60 -3.29
C PRO A 85 -2.35 -14.80 -3.16
N GLN A 86 -1.76 -14.15 -2.15
CA GLN A 86 -0.31 -14.00 -1.88
C GLN A 86 0.68 -14.88 -2.66
N PRO A 87 1.79 -14.28 -3.14
CA PRO A 87 3.04 -14.45 -2.40
C PRO A 87 4.00 -13.24 -2.48
N PHE A 88 4.58 -12.81 -1.36
CA PHE A 88 5.91 -12.19 -1.38
C PHE A 88 6.79 -12.97 -0.42
N LYS A 89 7.62 -13.87 -0.96
CA LYS A 89 8.72 -14.44 -0.19
C LYS A 89 9.57 -13.26 0.27
N SER A 90 9.48 -12.92 1.56
CA SER A 90 10.39 -11.98 2.17
C SER A 90 11.79 -12.55 1.98
N SER A 91 12.63 -11.88 1.19
CA SER A 91 14.07 -12.13 1.19
C SER A 91 14.60 -11.67 2.54
N VAL A 92 14.42 -12.52 3.55
CA VAL A 92 15.15 -12.48 4.81
C VAL A 92 15.78 -13.86 4.87
N GLN A 93 16.96 -13.93 4.30
CA GLN A 93 17.91 -15.01 4.54
C GLN A 93 18.21 -14.92 6.04
N ARG A 94 17.52 -15.77 6.82
CA ARG A 94 17.81 -15.96 8.24
C ARG A 94 19.22 -16.55 8.29
N TYR A 95 20.16 -15.78 8.83
CA TYR A 95 21.42 -16.29 9.35
C TYR A 95 21.20 -16.88 10.73
#